data_AF-A0A5E4QXJ2-F1
#
_entry.id   AF-A0A5E4QXJ2-F1
#
_cell.length_a   1.000
_cell.length_b   1.000
_cell.length_c   1.000
_cell.angle_alpha   90.00
_cell.angle_beta   90.00
_cell.angle_gamma   90.00
#
_symmetry.space_group_name_H-M   'P 1'
#
loop_
_entity.id
_entity.type
_entity.pdbx_description
1 polymer ?
#
loop_
_entity_poly.entity_id
_entity_poly.type
_entity_poly.pdbx_seq_one_letter_code
_entity_poly.pdbx_strand_id
1 'polypeptide(L)'
;MATGHPPYYSESSAIATLATIMHPPPTLDTVHGAKGKFSCYGTTFTSMISDCLQKDPDRRPTALVLLKHPFFAQAKNKKYLVEKLVAFSPFKATRNYNRFQRRHLEYGSTKQARI
;
A
#
# COMPACT_ATOMS: atom_id res chain seq x y z
N MET A 1 -6.39 2.69 -1.50
CA MET A 1 -5.74 1.52 -2.15
C MET A 1 -6.75 0.40 -2.40
N ALA A 2 -7.25 -0.33 -1.39
CA ALA A 2 -8.32 -1.31 -1.65
C ALA A 2 -9.73 -0.72 -1.47
N THR A 3 -9.98 -0.14 -0.29
CA THR A 3 -11.30 0.36 0.14
C THR A 3 -11.46 1.88 -0.02
N GLY A 4 -10.36 2.58 -0.31
CA GLY A 4 -10.32 4.06 -0.40
C GLY A 4 -10.15 4.77 0.94
N HIS A 5 -10.58 4.16 2.06
CA HIS A 5 -10.55 4.74 3.40
C HIS A 5 -9.97 3.76 4.43
N PRO A 6 -9.35 4.23 5.53
CA PRO A 6 -8.92 3.36 6.62
C PRO A 6 -10.13 2.75 7.37
N PRO A 7 -9.91 1.67 8.16
CA PRO A 7 -10.91 1.22 9.12
C PRO A 7 -11.31 2.33 10.09
N TYR A 8 -12.59 2.37 10.49
CA TYR A 8 -13.15 3.37 11.42
C TYR A 8 -13.07 4.84 10.96
N TYR A 9 -12.92 5.12 9.65
CA TYR A 9 -12.78 6.49 9.14
C TYR A 9 -13.99 7.41 9.42
N SER A 10 -15.18 6.85 9.66
CA SER A 10 -16.41 7.59 9.98
C SER A 10 -16.47 8.05 11.44
N GLU A 11 -15.63 7.49 12.30
CA GLU A 11 -15.64 7.73 13.73
C GLU A 11 -14.73 8.90 14.12
N SER A 12 -14.93 9.45 15.33
CA SER A 12 -14.00 10.43 15.89
C SER A 12 -12.63 9.79 16.18
N SER A 13 -11.58 10.60 16.21
CA SER A 13 -10.20 10.10 16.48
C SER A 13 -10.11 9.33 17.81
N ALA A 14 -10.84 9.77 18.83
CA ALA A 14 -10.90 9.08 20.12
C ALA A 14 -11.54 7.68 20.00
N ILE A 15 -12.69 7.59 19.32
CA ILE A 15 -13.39 6.31 19.12
C ILE A 15 -12.56 5.37 18.24
N ALA A 16 -11.96 5.87 17.16
CA ALA A 16 -11.11 5.06 16.27
C ALA A 16 -9.89 4.48 17.02
N THR A 17 -9.29 5.26 17.93
CA THR A 17 -8.17 4.80 18.76
C THR A 17 -8.62 3.72 19.73
N LEU A 18 -9.73 3.94 20.45
CA LEU A 18 -10.28 2.96 21.39
C LEU A 18 -10.70 1.67 20.68
N ALA A 19 -11.40 1.76 19.55
CA ALA A 19 -11.76 0.60 18.73
C ALA A 19 -10.50 -0.17 18.28
N THR A 20 -9.44 0.54 17.90
CA THR A 20 -8.15 -0.06 17.52
C THR A 20 -7.44 -0.74 18.69
N ILE A 21 -7.72 -0.40 19.95
CA ILE A 21 -7.14 -1.10 21.10
C ILE A 21 -8.03 -2.28 21.52
N MET A 22 -9.34 -2.06 21.58
CA MET A 22 -10.28 -2.97 22.23
C MET A 22 -10.85 -4.05 21.32
N HIS A 23 -10.99 -3.79 20.02
CA HIS A 23 -11.58 -4.74 19.07
C HIS A 23 -10.50 -5.64 18.46
N PRO A 24 -10.86 -6.82 17.93
CA PRO A 24 -9.93 -7.63 17.14
C PRO A 24 -9.37 -6.85 15.95
N PRO A 25 -8.25 -7.31 15.35
CA PRO A 25 -7.71 -6.70 14.15
C PRO A 25 -8.76 -6.48 13.05
N PRO A 26 -8.75 -5.30 12.40
CA PRO A 26 -9.66 -5.05 11.29
C PRO A 26 -9.28 -5.91 10.07
N THR A 27 -10.28 -6.29 9.29
CA THR A 27 -10.15 -6.97 8.01
C THR A 27 -10.72 -6.08 6.90
N LEU A 28 -10.64 -6.53 5.63
CA LEU A 28 -11.22 -5.78 4.50
C LEU A 28 -12.73 -5.53 4.65
N ASP A 29 -13.45 -6.42 5.34
CA ASP A 29 -14.89 -6.31 5.55
C ASP A 29 -15.25 -5.42 6.75
N THR A 30 -14.29 -5.02 7.57
CA THR A 30 -14.52 -4.13 8.73
C THR A 30 -14.92 -2.71 8.30
N VAL A 31 -14.66 -2.32 7.04
CA VAL A 31 -15.06 -1.02 6.51
C VAL A 31 -16.59 -0.98 6.35
N HIS A 32 -17.22 0.12 6.77
CA HIS A 32 -18.67 0.24 6.73
C HIS A 32 -19.22 0.07 5.30
N GLY A 33 -20.23 -0.80 5.14
CA GLY A 33 -20.83 -1.11 3.84
C GLY A 33 -19.94 -1.92 2.89
N ALA A 34 -18.87 -2.56 3.37
CA ALA A 34 -17.92 -3.34 2.57
C ALA A 34 -18.24 -4.83 2.40
N LYS A 35 -19.18 -5.38 3.18
CA LYS A 35 -19.48 -6.82 3.17
C LYS A 35 -19.75 -7.32 1.75
N GLY A 36 -18.89 -8.21 1.26
CA GLY A 36 -18.98 -8.80 -0.08
C GLY A 36 -18.47 -7.94 -1.24
N LYS A 37 -18.20 -6.64 -1.03
CA LYS A 37 -17.65 -5.73 -2.06
C LYS A 37 -16.20 -6.01 -2.42
N PHE A 38 -15.48 -6.67 -1.52
CA PHE A 38 -14.06 -6.96 -1.65
C PHE A 38 -13.76 -8.45 -1.84
N SER A 39 -14.78 -9.24 -2.21
CA SER A 39 -14.64 -10.64 -2.65
C SER A 39 -13.78 -10.79 -3.90
N CYS A 40 -13.62 -9.71 -4.70
CA CYS A 40 -12.73 -9.66 -5.85
C CYS A 40 -11.24 -9.71 -5.49
N TYR A 41 -10.88 -9.47 -4.21
CA TYR A 41 -9.50 -9.61 -3.76
C TYR A 41 -9.22 -11.07 -3.39
N GLY A 42 -8.13 -11.61 -3.93
CA GLY A 42 -7.73 -12.99 -3.70
C GLY A 42 -7.25 -13.29 -2.27
N THR A 43 -7.20 -14.57 -1.94
CA THR A 43 -6.77 -15.09 -0.62
C THR A 43 -5.35 -14.69 -0.23
N THR A 44 -4.45 -14.53 -1.21
CA THR A 44 -3.08 -14.06 -0.95
C THR A 44 -3.03 -12.61 -0.48
N PHE A 45 -3.97 -11.77 -0.94
CA PHE A 45 -4.05 -10.38 -0.48
C PHE A 45 -4.60 -10.31 0.95
N THR A 46 -5.65 -11.07 1.25
CA THR A 46 -6.25 -11.10 2.58
C THR A 46 -5.29 -11.70 3.63
N SER A 47 -4.56 -12.77 3.28
CA SER A 47 -3.52 -13.35 4.13
C SER A 47 -2.42 -12.35 4.44
N MET A 48 -1.90 -11.66 3.42
CA MET A 48 -0.85 -10.65 3.61
C MET A 48 -1.28 -9.51 4.55
N ILE A 49 -2.53 -9.04 4.44
CA ILE A 49 -3.07 -8.01 5.34
C ILE A 49 -3.19 -8.56 6.77
N SER A 50 -3.68 -9.80 6.92
CA SER A 50 -3.81 -10.45 8.23
C SER A 50 -2.47 -10.54 8.95
N ASP A 51 -1.41 -10.93 8.25
CA ASP A 51 -0.05 -11.01 8.83
C ASP A 51 0.44 -9.63 9.31
N CYS A 52 0.08 -8.56 8.59
CA CYS A 52 0.45 -7.20 8.98
C CYS A 52 -0.35 -6.68 10.18
N LEU A 53 -1.65 -6.99 10.26
CA LEU A 53 -2.57 -6.44 11.25
C LEU A 53 -2.63 -7.26 12.55
N GLN A 54 -1.48 -7.71 13.05
CA GLN A 54 -1.40 -8.35 14.36
C GLN A 54 -1.34 -7.31 15.49
N LYS A 55 -2.06 -7.54 16.60
CA LYS A 55 -1.99 -6.71 17.82
C LYS A 55 -0.65 -6.89 18.52
N ASP A 56 -0.20 -8.12 18.59
CA ASP A 56 1.09 -8.51 19.13
C ASP A 56 2.19 -8.10 18.12
N PRO A 57 3.09 -7.17 18.48
CA PRO A 57 4.13 -6.70 17.57
C PRO A 57 5.13 -7.80 17.19
N ASP A 58 5.36 -8.79 18.06
CA ASP A 58 6.35 -9.86 17.81
C ASP A 58 5.87 -10.85 16.76
N ARG A 59 4.54 -10.94 16.55
CA ARG A 59 3.93 -11.75 15.49
C ARG A 59 3.93 -11.04 14.14
N ARG A 60 4.24 -9.75 14.09
CA ARG A 60 4.21 -8.98 12.85
C ARG A 60 5.49 -9.24 12.06
N PRO A 61 5.40 -9.68 10.79
CA PRO A 61 6.59 -9.92 9.98
C PRO A 61 7.33 -8.61 9.71
N THR A 62 8.65 -8.68 9.67
CA THR A 62 9.48 -7.56 9.20
C THR A 62 9.30 -7.36 7.70
N ALA A 63 9.65 -6.17 7.19
CA ALA A 63 9.53 -5.87 5.76
C ALA A 63 10.27 -6.87 4.86
N LEU A 64 11.45 -7.34 5.27
CA LEU A 64 12.23 -8.33 4.51
C LEU A 64 11.54 -9.68 4.40
N VAL A 65 10.83 -10.10 5.45
CA VAL A 65 10.04 -11.34 5.46
C VAL A 65 8.78 -11.14 4.63
N LEU A 66 8.08 -10.01 4.82
CA LEU A 66 6.84 -9.69 4.13
C LEU A 66 7.01 -9.59 2.61
N LEU A 67 8.14 -9.06 2.12
CA LEU A 67 8.44 -8.97 0.69
C LEU A 67 8.56 -10.34 -0.01
N LYS A 68 8.80 -11.42 0.75
CA LYS A 68 8.81 -12.79 0.22
C LYS A 68 7.40 -13.40 0.10
N HIS A 69 6.36 -12.73 0.61
CA HIS A 69 4.99 -13.20 0.55
C HIS A 69 4.51 -13.33 -0.92
N PRO A 70 3.76 -14.39 -1.30
CA PRO A 70 3.33 -14.64 -2.68
C PRO A 70 2.59 -13.48 -3.37
N PHE A 71 1.91 -12.63 -2.58
CA PHE A 71 1.27 -11.42 -3.10
C PHE A 71 2.24 -10.52 -3.87
N PHE A 72 3.47 -10.33 -3.37
CA PHE A 72 4.46 -9.46 -4.02
C PHE A 72 5.10 -10.09 -5.25
N ALA A 73 4.97 -11.41 -5.44
CA ALA A 73 5.39 -12.06 -6.68
C ALA A 73 4.58 -11.58 -7.91
N GLN A 74 3.37 -11.07 -7.69
CA GLN A 74 2.52 -10.50 -8.74
C GLN A 74 2.82 -9.03 -9.05
N ALA A 75 3.80 -8.42 -8.37
CA ALA A 75 4.15 -7.01 -8.53
C ALA A 75 4.59 -6.69 -9.97
N LYS A 76 4.11 -5.57 -10.48
CA LYS A 76 4.43 -5.10 -11.83
C LYS A 76 5.52 -4.02 -11.80
N ASN A 77 6.17 -3.84 -12.93
CA ASN A 77 7.27 -2.88 -13.08
C ASN A 77 6.77 -1.44 -13.19
N LYS A 78 7.71 -0.49 -13.15
CA LYS A 78 7.42 0.95 -13.29
C LYS A 78 6.65 1.29 -14.57
N LYS A 79 6.91 0.59 -15.68
CA LYS A 79 6.22 0.82 -16.96
C LYS A 79 4.71 0.60 -16.82
N TYR A 80 4.31 -0.49 -16.16
CA TYR A 80 2.90 -0.78 -15.88
C TYR A 80 2.23 0.32 -15.04
N LEU A 81 2.92 0.87 -14.04
CA LEU A 81 2.38 1.95 -13.21
C LEU A 81 2.16 3.25 -14.00
N VAL A 82 3.10 3.61 -14.88
CA VAL A 82 2.95 4.81 -15.73
C VAL A 82 1.74 4.64 -16.66
N GLU A 83 1.59 3.47 -17.26
CA GLU A 83 0.46 3.19 -18.14
C GLU A 83 -0.88 3.20 -17.40
N LYS A 84 -1.00 2.51 -16.26
CA LYS A 84 -2.30 2.36 -15.58
C LYS A 84 -2.69 3.52 -14.68
N LEU A 85 -1.73 4.21 -14.05
CA LEU A 85 -2.02 5.28 -13.09
C LEU A 85 -1.78 6.67 -13.70
N VAL A 86 -0.66 6.88 -14.38
CA VAL A 86 -0.29 8.21 -14.90
C VAL A 86 -1.02 8.50 -16.20
N ALA A 87 -1.23 7.50 -17.07
CA ALA A 87 -1.92 7.71 -18.33
C ALA A 87 -3.43 7.99 -18.16
N PHE A 88 -4.02 7.58 -17.05
CA PHE A 88 -5.44 7.83 -16.71
C PHE A 88 -5.62 8.99 -15.73
N SER A 89 -4.54 9.59 -15.23
CA SER A 89 -4.64 10.71 -14.31
C SER A 89 -5.14 11.96 -15.05
N PRO A 90 -6.17 12.67 -14.53
CA PRO A 90 -6.63 13.94 -15.10
C PRO A 90 -5.55 15.05 -15.05
N PHE A 91 -4.41 14.80 -14.40
CA PHE A 91 -3.33 15.76 -14.16
C PHE A 91 -2.20 15.74 -15.21
N LYS A 92 -2.43 15.17 -16.41
CA LYS A 92 -1.44 15.15 -17.51
C LYS A 92 -0.94 16.54 -17.97
N ALA A 93 -1.48 17.63 -17.45
CA ALA A 93 -1.21 18.99 -17.93
C ALA A 93 -0.09 19.78 -17.21
N THR A 94 0.79 19.17 -16.39
CA THR A 94 1.95 19.93 -15.86
C THR A 94 3.24 19.11 -15.76
N ARG A 95 3.99 19.11 -16.87
CA ARG A 95 5.44 19.41 -16.93
C ARG A 95 6.36 18.87 -15.81
N ASN A 96 6.22 17.62 -15.36
CA ASN A 96 7.11 17.07 -14.32
C ASN A 96 7.59 15.61 -14.51
N TYR A 97 7.12 14.89 -15.54
CA TYR A 97 7.59 13.53 -15.83
C TYR A 97 9.11 13.50 -16.16
N ASN A 98 9.58 14.48 -16.94
CA ASN A 98 10.99 14.62 -17.33
C ASN A 98 11.90 15.01 -16.14
N ARG A 99 11.36 15.65 -15.09
CA ARG A 99 12.13 16.06 -13.90
C ARG A 99 12.37 14.90 -12.93
N PHE A 100 11.47 13.93 -12.90
CA PHE A 100 11.62 12.72 -12.08
C PHE A 100 12.60 11.73 -12.70
N GLN A 101 12.68 11.65 -14.05
CA GLN A 101 13.69 10.82 -14.73
C GLN A 101 15.11 11.40 -14.64
N ARG A 102 15.29 12.73 -14.76
CA ARG A 102 16.62 13.36 -14.64
C ARG A 102 17.28 13.16 -13.27
N ARG A 103 16.52 13.23 -12.18
CA ARG A 103 17.05 13.05 -10.82
C ARG A 103 17.56 11.64 -10.52
N HIS A 104 16.98 10.60 -11.15
CA HIS A 104 17.47 9.22 -10.98
C HIS A 104 18.75 8.93 -11.77
N LEU A 105 18.97 9.59 -12.92
CA LEU A 105 20.24 9.53 -13.66
C LEU A 105 21.38 10.24 -12.90
N GLU A 106 21.09 11.36 -12.22
CA GLU A 106 22.07 12.04 -11.36
C GLU A 106 22.49 11.22 -10.13
N TYR A 107 21.58 10.45 -9.53
CA TYR A 107 21.91 9.59 -8.37
C TYR A 107 22.77 8.37 -8.75
N GLY A 108 22.72 7.93 -10.01
CA GLY A 108 23.58 6.87 -10.54
C GLY A 108 24.98 7.35 -10.97
N SER A 109 25.13 8.63 -11.31
CA SER A 109 26.41 9.23 -11.73
C SER A 109 27.28 9.65 -10.53
N THR A 110 26.66 10.09 -9.43
CA THR A 110 27.35 10.70 -8.29
C THR A 110 28.00 9.74 -7.30
N LYS A 111 27.98 8.41 -7.54
CA LYS A 111 28.72 7.42 -6.73
C LYS A 111 30.01 6.88 -7.36
N GLN A 112 30.38 7.30 -8.57
CA GLN A 112 31.65 6.89 -9.21
C GLN A 112 32.75 7.97 -9.16
N ALA A 113 32.48 9.13 -8.55
CA ALA A 113 33.43 10.24 -8.50
C ALA A 113 33.60 10.76 -7.06
N ARG A 114 34.25 9.96 -6.21
CA ARG A 114 35.12 10.48 -5.15
C ARG A 114 36.11 9.39 -4.75
N ILE A 115 37.37 9.69 -5.05
CA ILE A 115 38.58 9.08 -4.49
C ILE A 115 38.53 9.22 -2.97
#